data_AF-A0A524E6M1-F1
#
_entry.id   AF-A0A524E6M1-F1
#
_cell.length_a   1.000
_cell.length_b   1.000
_cell.length_c   1.000
_cell.angle_alpha   90.00
_cell.angle_beta   90.00
_cell.angle_gamma   90.00
#
_symmetry.space_group_name_H-M   'P 1'
#
loop_
_entity.id
_entity.type
_entity.pdbx_description
1 polymer ?
#
loop_
_entity_poly.entity_id
_entity_poly.type
_entity_poly.pdbx_seq_one_letter_code
_entity_poly.pdbx_strand_id
1 'polypeptide(L)' 'MQNSKIDLLISPRSVAEAKTIINAGGVKYIDCKNPSEGSLGANFPWIIEAMKKLVLNDNSHFLSATIGDFPYL' A
#
# COMPACT_ATOMS: atom_id res chain seq x y z
N MET A 1 26.41 13.05 -11.36
CA MET A 1 25.26 12.11 -11.39
C MET A 1 24.26 12.64 -10.39
N GLN A 2 23.06 13.05 -10.83
CA GLN A 2 21.99 13.42 -9.89
C GLN A 2 21.65 12.17 -9.09
N ASN A 3 21.77 12.24 -7.76
CA ASN A 3 21.39 11.16 -6.87
C ASN A 3 19.86 11.10 -6.88
N SER A 4 19.28 10.36 -7.84
CA SER A 4 17.83 10.19 -7.92
C SER A 4 17.40 9.32 -6.73
N LYS A 5 16.81 9.96 -5.72
CA LYS A 5 16.22 9.27 -4.58
C LYS A 5 15.06 8.42 -5.09
N ILE A 6 15.16 7.10 -4.97
CA ILE A 6 14.10 6.16 -5.30
C ILE A 6 13.11 6.12 -4.14
N ASP A 7 11.83 6.34 -4.44
CA ASP A 7 10.76 6.11 -3.47
C ASP A 7 10.36 4.64 -3.48
N LEU A 8 10.33 4.02 -2.29
CA LEU A 8 9.97 2.61 -2.13
C LEU A 8 8.47 2.46 -1.87
N LEU A 9 7.83 1.57 -2.64
CA LEU A 9 6.45 1.12 -2.48
C LEU A 9 6.42 -0.37 -2.18
N ILE A 10 5.65 -0.79 -1.17
CA ILE A 10 5.44 -2.20 -0.83
C ILE A 10 3.94 -2.51 -0.76
N SER A 11 3.52 -3.60 -1.39
CA SER A 11 2.13 -4.09 -1.35
C SER A 11 1.97 -5.24 -0.33
N PRO A 12 1.61 -4.96 0.94
CA PRO A 12 1.31 -6.01 1.92
C PRO A 12 0.08 -6.84 1.53
N ARG A 13 0.04 -8.10 1.94
CA ARG A 13 -1.13 -8.98 1.81
C ARG A 13 -2.13 -8.86 2.96
N SER A 14 -1.72 -8.28 4.09
CA SER A 14 -2.57 -8.16 5.27
C SER A 14 -2.31 -6.87 6.05
N VAL A 15 -3.27 -6.48 6.91
CA VAL A 15 -3.12 -5.37 7.85
C VAL A 15 -1.95 -5.59 8.81
N ALA A 16 -1.65 -6.85 9.17
CA ALA A 16 -0.51 -7.19 10.01
C ALA A 16 0.83 -6.93 9.30
N GLU A 17 0.95 -7.33 8.03
CA GLU A 17 2.14 -7.02 7.22
C GLU A 17 2.29 -5.51 7.02
N ALA A 18 1.20 -4.79 6.75
CA ALA A 18 1.21 -3.33 6.64
C ALA A 18 1.78 -2.68 7.91
N LYS A 19 1.34 -3.14 9.09
CA LYS A 19 1.86 -2.66 10.39
C LYS A 19 3.36 -2.95 10.54
N THR A 20 3.82 -4.14 10.15
CA THR A 20 5.24 -4.49 10.21
C THR A 20 6.08 -3.58 9.30
N ILE A 21 5.60 -3.31 8.08
CA ILE A 21 6.31 -2.44 7.13
C ILE A 21 6.39 -1.00 7.65
N ILE A 22 5.28 -0.45 8.15
CA ILE A 22 5.24 0.90 8.74
C ILE A 22 6.24 0.99 9.90
N ASN A 23 6.18 0.05 10.85
CA ASN A 23 7.09 0.03 12.00
C ASN A 23 8.57 -0.12 11.61
N ALA A 24 8.87 -0.79 10.50
CA ALA A 24 10.24 -0.94 10.01
C ALA A 24 10.79 0.35 9.37
N GLY A 25 9.91 1.25 8.90
CA GLY A 25 10.29 2.50 8.25
C GLY A 25 10.93 2.31 6.87
N GLY A 26 11.46 3.41 6.30
CA GLY A 26 12.19 3.38 5.01
C GLY A 26 11.34 3.18 3.75
N VAL A 27 10.03 2.99 3.90
CA VAL A 27 9.06 2.83 2.81
C VAL A 27 8.22 4.09 2.71
N LYS A 28 8.04 4.63 1.50
CA LYS A 28 7.23 5.84 1.33
C LYS A 28 5.77 5.53 1.06
N TYR A 29 5.49 4.45 0.33
CA TYR A 29 4.14 4.07 -0.07
C TYR A 29 3.79 2.66 0.41
N ILE A 30 2.66 2.54 1.09
CA ILE A 30 2.05 1.26 1.43
C ILE A 30 0.90 1.04 0.46
N ASP A 31 0.90 -0.07 -0.27
CA ASP A 31 -0.04 -0.32 -1.36
C ASP A 31 -1.08 -1.38 -0.99
N CYS A 32 -2.34 -0.97 -0.91
CA CYS A 32 -3.47 -1.84 -0.64
C CYS A 32 -4.00 -2.46 -1.93
N LYS A 33 -3.71 -3.75 -2.14
CA LYS A 33 -4.23 -4.52 -3.27
C LYS A 33 -4.73 -5.90 -2.83
N ASN A 34 -5.45 -6.58 -3.70
CA ASN A 34 -5.93 -7.94 -3.51
C ASN A 34 -5.48 -8.85 -4.66
N PRO A 35 -4.38 -9.60 -4.49
CA PRO A 35 -3.86 -10.48 -5.53
C PRO A 35 -4.84 -11.60 -5.96
N SER A 36 -5.85 -11.91 -5.15
CA SER A 36 -6.88 -12.90 -5.48
C SER A 36 -7.85 -12.40 -6.56
N GLU A 37 -7.93 -11.08 -6.76
CA GLU A 37 -8.74 -10.43 -7.80
C GLU A 37 -7.93 -10.07 -9.06
N GLY A 38 -6.61 -10.37 -9.08
CA GLY A 38 -5.71 -10.05 -10.19
C GLY A 38 -4.41 -9.38 -9.73
N SER A 39 -3.57 -8.97 -10.69
CA SER A 39 -2.28 -8.31 -10.44
C SER A 39 -2.42 -7.00 -9.65
N LEU A 40 -3.41 -6.17 -10.04
CA LEU A 40 -3.83 -4.93 -9.36
C LEU A 40 -5.28 -5.05 -8.86
N GLY A 41 -5.71 -6.27 -8.49
CA GLY A 41 -7.05 -6.51 -7.92
C GLY A 41 -7.37 -5.58 -6.75
N ALA A 42 -8.61 -5.09 -6.67
CA ALA A 42 -9.02 -4.13 -5.64
C ALA A 42 -9.18 -4.83 -4.29
N ASN A 43 -8.80 -4.18 -3.21
CA ASN A 43 -9.14 -4.68 -1.88
C ASN A 43 -10.46 -4.06 -1.39
N PHE A 44 -11.05 -4.67 -0.36
CA PHE A 44 -12.31 -4.19 0.20
C PHE A 44 -12.16 -2.82 0.90
N PRO A 45 -13.20 -1.97 0.93
CA PRO A 45 -13.14 -0.65 1.56
C PRO A 45 -12.70 -0.67 3.03
N TRP A 46 -13.15 -1.65 3.82
CA TRP A 46 -12.76 -1.77 5.24
C TRP A 46 -11.29 -2.15 5.44
N ILE A 47 -10.67 -2.85 4.47
CA ILE A 47 -9.22 -3.12 4.50
C ILE A 47 -8.44 -1.85 4.20
N ILE A 48 -8.86 -1.08 3.20
CA ILE A 48 -8.28 0.24 2.89
C ILE A 48 -8.39 1.16 4.12
N GLU A 49 -9.55 1.21 4.79
CA GLU A 49 -9.76 2.00 6.00
C GLU A 49 -8.85 1.55 7.16
N ALA A 50 -8.73 0.24 7.39
CA ALA A 50 -7.86 -0.30 8.44
C ALA A 50 -6.39 0.06 8.20
N MET A 51 -5.90 -0.07 6.96
CA MET A 51 -4.55 0.34 6.60
C MET A 51 -4.37 1.86 6.69
N LYS A 52 -5.39 2.66 6.31
CA LYS A 52 -5.36 4.11 6.44
C LYS A 52 -5.21 4.55 7.89
N LYS A 53 -5.88 3.89 8.84
CA LYS A 53 -5.73 4.16 10.28
C LYS A 53 -4.31 3.92 10.77
N LEU A 54 -3.64 2.87 10.27
CA LEU A 54 -2.23 2.62 10.59
C LEU A 54 -1.32 3.72 10.05
N VAL A 55 -1.50 4.12 8.78
CA VAL A 55 -0.71 5.17 8.14
C VAL A 55 -0.96 6.54 8.77
N LEU A 56 -2.17 6.87 9.21
CA LEU A 56 -2.45 8.17 9.87
C LEU A 56 -1.78 8.30 11.25
N ASN A 57 -1.49 7.19 11.91
CA ASN A 57 -0.73 7.21 13.16
C ASN A 57 0.77 7.46 12.92
N ASP A 58 1.24 7.31 11.68
CA ASP A 58 2.63 7.53 11.25
C ASP A 58 2.68 8.38 9.97
N ASN A 59 2.79 9.70 10.14
CA ASN A 59 2.76 10.68 9.05
C ASN A 59 3.93 10.58 8.05
N SER A 60 4.79 9.56 8.16
CA SER A 60 5.93 9.32 7.27
C SER A 60 5.56 8.57 5.99
N HIS A 61 4.35 8.01 5.91
CA HIS A 61 3.93 7.12 4.84
C HIS A 61 2.69 7.62 4.09
N PHE A 62 2.58 7.24 2.82
CA PHE A 62 1.37 7.41 2.00
C PHE A 62 0.70 6.06 1.76
N LEU A 63 -0.63 6.08 1.64
CA LEU A 63 -1.42 4.90 1.27
C LEU A 63 -1.76 4.97 -0.23
N SER A 64 -1.40 3.93 -0.97
CA SER A 64 -1.90 3.62 -2.32
C SER A 64 -2.99 2.56 -2.22
N ALA A 65 -3.95 2.56 -3.15
CA ALA A 65 -4.94 1.50 -3.27
C ALA A 65 -5.27 1.27 -4.74
N THR A 66 -5.26 0.01 -5.16
CA THR A 66 -5.67 -0.37 -6.51
C THR A 66 -7.20 -0.43 -6.60
N ILE A 67 -7.72 -0.19 -7.80
CA ILE A 67 -9.17 -0.22 -8.08
C ILE A 67 -9.60 -1.45 -8.89
N GLY A 68 -8.67 -2.35 -9.23
CA GLY A 68 -8.94 -3.58 -10.00
C GLY A 68 -8.21 -3.62 -11.34
N ASP A 69 -8.10 -4.83 -11.89
CA ASP A 69 -7.63 -5.07 -13.26
C ASP A 69 -8.82 -4.94 -14.22
N PHE A 70 -9.10 -3.73 -14.72
CA PHE A 70 -10.23 -3.53 -15.63
C PHE A 70 -9.88 -3.97 -17.06
N PRO A 71 -10.76 -4.75 -17.72
CA PRO A 71 -10.49 -5.27 -19.06
C PRO A 71 -10.56 -4.22 -20.18
N TYR A 72 -11.07 -3.01 -19.92
CA TYR A 72 -11.36 -1.98 -20.94
C TYR A 72 -10.98 -0.56 -20.48
N LEU A 73 -9.96 -0.43 -19.63
CA LEU A 73 -9.40 0.87 -19.23
C LEU A 73 -8.57 1.51 -20.34
#